data_AF-A0A7U9T3F6-F1
#
_entry.id   AF-A0A7U9T3F6-F1
#
_cell.length_a   1.000
_cell.length_b   1.000
_cell.length_c   1.000
_cell.angle_alpha   90.00
_cell.angle_beta   90.00
_cell.angle_gamma   90.00
#
_symmetry.space_group_name_H-M   'P 1'
#
loop_
_entity.id
_entity.type
_entity.pdbx_description
1 polymer ?
#
loop_
_entity_poly.entity_id
_entity_poly.type
_entity_poly.pdbx_seq_one_letter_code
_entity_poly.pdbx_strand_id
1 'polypeptide(L)'
;MDTMSKEKNCPDKDALHKVLAQAYKGKDFAILGIKLPPIHELLPAIPLRDSFIDSLFLLEDGTYAVVEYASGCHKTEMVKYTQHLAEIMERYDKEDGRFNLHFIIIYTGDVEKAESVFDFGCLTLHPEQVFLSRMDGNTELESVRQKIHSGFLLTDDDLMKLVVLPLSVPGSEGKIQLFDEITSLAGNIPDEEQRAFVLSAMTLAADRFIN
;
A
#
# COMPACT_ATOMS: atom_id res chain seq x y z
N MET A 1 24.63 -20.12 -22.02
CA MET A 1 25.21 -19.95 -20.67
C MET A 1 24.11 -19.32 -19.85
N ASP A 2 23.36 -20.18 -19.18
CA ASP A 2 22.25 -19.80 -18.31
C ASP A 2 22.81 -19.26 -17.00
N THR A 3 22.52 -18.00 -16.71
CA THR A 3 22.52 -17.49 -15.34
C THR A 3 21.07 -17.14 -15.02
N MET A 4 20.31 -18.18 -14.70
CA MET A 4 19.12 -18.06 -13.86
C MET A 4 19.59 -17.43 -12.54
N SER A 5 19.40 -16.13 -12.42
CA SER A 5 19.53 -15.41 -11.16
C SER A 5 18.58 -16.09 -10.17
N LYS A 6 19.16 -16.83 -9.21
CA LYS A 6 18.43 -17.30 -8.05
C LYS A 6 17.78 -16.08 -7.41
N GLU A 7 16.46 -15.99 -7.51
CA GLU A 7 15.64 -15.14 -6.66
C GLU A 7 16.10 -15.36 -5.22
N LYS A 8 16.71 -14.33 -4.64
CA LYS A 8 16.88 -14.29 -3.19
C LYS A 8 15.48 -14.06 -2.62
N ASN A 9 14.73 -15.15 -2.48
CA ASN A 9 13.54 -15.15 -1.66
C ASN A 9 14.00 -14.84 -0.23
N CYS A 10 13.79 -13.60 0.22
CA CYS A 10 14.23 -13.15 1.53
C CYS A 10 13.24 -13.72 2.57
N PRO A 11 13.66 -14.62 3.48
CA PRO A 11 12.76 -15.29 4.42
C PRO A 11 11.96 -14.31 5.29
N ASP A 12 12.53 -13.12 5.52
CA ASP A 12 11.93 -12.04 6.31
C ASP A 12 10.76 -11.36 5.56
N LYS A 13 10.88 -11.22 4.23
CA LYS A 13 9.80 -10.65 3.38
C LYS A 13 8.62 -11.60 3.25
N ASP A 14 8.86 -12.91 3.13
CA ASP A 14 7.77 -13.91 3.08
C ASP A 14 6.99 -13.99 4.40
N ALA A 15 7.69 -13.90 5.54
CA ALA A 15 7.06 -13.86 6.85
C ALA A 15 6.23 -12.58 7.02
N LEU A 16 6.79 -11.44 6.62
CA LEU A 16 6.14 -10.14 6.66
C LEU A 16 4.90 -10.07 5.75
N HIS A 17 4.99 -10.60 4.53
CA HIS A 17 3.88 -10.68 3.59
C HIS A 17 2.72 -11.51 4.14
N LYS A 18 3.01 -12.62 4.84
CA LYS A 18 1.98 -13.44 5.48
C LYS A 18 1.26 -12.70 6.61
N VAL A 19 1.99 -11.96 7.44
CA VAL A 19 1.41 -11.13 8.51
C VAL A 19 0.49 -10.07 7.91
N LEU A 20 0.93 -9.40 6.83
CA LEU A 20 0.12 -8.42 6.12
C LEU A 20 -1.11 -9.05 5.45
N ALA A 21 -0.96 -10.21 4.82
CA ALA A 21 -2.07 -10.90 4.16
C ALA A 21 -3.19 -11.28 5.15
N GLN A 22 -2.82 -11.74 6.35
CA GLN A 22 -3.79 -11.97 7.42
C GLN A 22 -4.44 -10.67 7.87
N ALA A 23 -3.65 -9.61 8.02
CA ALA A 23 -4.15 -8.35 8.54
C ALA A 23 -5.03 -7.58 7.54
N TYR A 24 -4.85 -7.70 6.23
CA TYR A 24 -5.70 -7.04 5.23
C TYR A 24 -7.02 -7.77 4.99
N LYS A 25 -7.10 -9.06 5.34
CA LYS A 25 -8.29 -9.87 5.07
C LYS A 25 -9.54 -9.29 5.75
N GLY A 26 -10.59 -9.08 4.97
CA GLY A 26 -11.87 -8.53 5.42
C GLY A 26 -11.90 -7.00 5.57
N LYS A 27 -10.77 -6.30 5.42
CA LYS A 27 -10.71 -4.83 5.40
C LYS A 27 -11.12 -4.29 4.03
N ASP A 28 -11.36 -2.99 3.95
CA ASP A 28 -11.64 -2.30 2.69
C ASP A 28 -10.75 -1.04 2.52
N PHE A 29 -10.93 -0.36 1.40
CA PHE A 29 -10.20 0.87 1.07
C PHE A 29 -10.96 2.15 1.45
N ALA A 30 -12.05 2.06 2.23
CA ALA A 30 -12.91 3.20 2.54
C ALA A 30 -12.16 4.31 3.28
N ILE A 31 -11.18 3.94 4.10
CA ILE A 31 -10.31 4.90 4.81
C ILE A 31 -9.52 5.81 3.86
N LEU A 32 -9.24 5.33 2.65
CA LEU A 32 -8.57 6.09 1.59
C LEU A 32 -9.56 6.86 0.71
N GLY A 33 -10.85 6.84 1.04
CA GLY A 33 -11.92 7.43 0.24
C GLY A 33 -12.31 6.61 -0.99
N ILE A 34 -11.81 5.38 -1.10
CA ILE A 34 -12.06 4.47 -2.22
C ILE A 34 -13.20 3.52 -1.85
N LYS A 35 -14.18 3.37 -2.75
CA LYS A 35 -15.33 2.47 -2.55
C LYS A 35 -15.17 1.22 -3.39
N LEU A 36 -14.56 0.21 -2.80
CA LEU A 36 -14.38 -1.12 -3.38
C LEU A 36 -14.95 -2.21 -2.47
N PRO A 37 -15.24 -3.40 -3.01
CA PRO A 37 -15.54 -4.56 -2.18
C PRO A 37 -14.41 -4.86 -1.18
N PRO A 38 -14.72 -5.52 -0.04
CA PRO A 38 -13.70 -5.92 0.92
C PRO A 38 -12.62 -6.81 0.30
N ILE A 39 -11.44 -6.76 0.90
CA ILE A 39 -10.28 -7.56 0.53
C ILE A 39 -10.54 -9.00 0.97
N HIS A 40 -10.57 -9.90 -0.01
CA HIS A 40 -10.61 -11.33 0.23
C HIS A 40 -9.22 -11.86 0.63
N GLU A 41 -8.19 -11.43 -0.12
CA GLU A 41 -6.82 -11.92 0.02
C GLU A 41 -5.79 -10.92 -0.53
N LEU A 42 -4.66 -10.76 0.16
CA LEU A 42 -3.44 -10.19 -0.42
C LEU A 42 -2.71 -11.29 -1.20
N LEU A 43 -2.58 -11.11 -2.51
CA LEU A 43 -1.96 -12.08 -3.40
C LEU A 43 -0.43 -12.11 -3.22
N PRO A 44 0.24 -13.20 -3.60
CA PRO A 44 1.70 -13.29 -3.53
C PRO A 44 2.40 -12.20 -4.34
N ALA A 45 3.53 -11.72 -3.84
CA ALA A 45 4.32 -10.72 -4.56
C ALA A 45 4.80 -11.25 -5.92
N ILE A 46 4.70 -10.41 -6.95
CA ILE A 46 5.12 -10.75 -8.30
C ILE A 46 6.49 -10.11 -8.58
N PRO A 47 7.52 -10.90 -8.86
CA PRO A 47 8.83 -10.37 -9.25
C PRO A 47 8.79 -9.78 -10.66
N LEU A 48 9.33 -8.57 -10.80
CA LEU A 48 9.65 -7.96 -12.08
C LEU A 48 11.16 -7.80 -12.20
N ARG A 49 11.64 -7.34 -13.37
CA ARG A 49 13.08 -7.20 -13.62
C ARG A 49 13.80 -6.34 -12.59
N ASP A 50 13.20 -5.18 -12.28
CA ASP A 50 13.80 -4.13 -11.47
C ASP A 50 12.90 -3.72 -10.28
N SER A 51 11.77 -4.41 -10.08
CA SER A 51 10.75 -4.09 -9.08
C SER A 51 9.95 -5.33 -8.68
N PHE A 52 8.97 -5.17 -7.79
CA PHE A 52 8.01 -6.20 -7.41
C PHE A 52 6.62 -5.59 -7.31
N ILE A 53 5.59 -6.37 -7.61
CA ILE A 53 4.19 -6.04 -7.31
C ILE A 53 3.84 -6.74 -6.00
N ASP A 54 3.85 -6.01 -4.90
CA ASP A 54 3.65 -6.55 -3.54
C ASP A 54 2.28 -6.18 -2.93
N SER A 55 1.53 -5.33 -3.62
CA SER A 55 0.28 -4.74 -3.14
C SER A 55 -0.87 -5.06 -4.10
N LEU A 56 -1.01 -6.35 -4.44
CA LEU A 56 -2.07 -6.88 -5.29
C LEU A 56 -3.07 -7.67 -4.44
N PHE A 57 -4.35 -7.35 -4.57
CA PHE A 57 -5.42 -7.89 -3.75
C PHE A 57 -6.48 -8.55 -4.61
N LEU A 58 -7.02 -9.67 -4.14
CA LEU A 58 -8.27 -10.25 -4.60
C LEU A 58 -9.40 -9.70 -3.72
N LEU A 59 -10.48 -9.22 -4.35
CA LEU A 59 -11.65 -8.69 -3.66
C LEU A 59 -12.76 -9.74 -3.57
N GLU A 60 -13.69 -9.55 -2.63
CA GLU A 60 -14.79 -10.49 -2.36
C GLU A 60 -15.73 -10.73 -3.56
N ASP A 61 -15.81 -9.80 -4.51
CA ASP A 61 -16.60 -9.96 -5.74
C ASP A 61 -15.84 -10.68 -6.88
N GLY A 62 -14.60 -11.08 -6.63
CA GLY A 62 -13.73 -11.76 -7.60
C GLY A 62 -12.93 -10.82 -8.50
N THR A 63 -13.02 -9.51 -8.31
CA THR A 63 -12.17 -8.52 -9.00
C THR A 63 -10.81 -8.37 -8.31
N TYR A 64 -9.86 -7.73 -8.98
CA TYR A 64 -8.51 -7.49 -8.45
C TYR A 64 -8.29 -6.01 -8.17
N ALA A 65 -7.47 -5.69 -7.18
CA ALA A 65 -7.00 -4.32 -6.94
C ALA A 65 -5.48 -4.30 -6.80
N VAL A 66 -4.80 -3.41 -7.52
CA VAL A 66 -3.37 -3.15 -7.35
C VAL A 66 -3.17 -1.73 -6.83
N VAL A 67 -2.37 -1.61 -5.77
CA VAL A 67 -2.08 -0.34 -5.12
C VAL A 67 -0.63 0.04 -5.39
N GLU A 68 -0.44 1.21 -5.98
CA GLU A 68 0.88 1.79 -6.24
C GLU A 68 1.07 3.06 -5.41
N TYR A 69 2.23 3.20 -4.78
CA TYR A 69 2.59 4.41 -4.06
C TYR A 69 3.49 5.29 -4.91
N ALA A 70 3.18 6.59 -4.98
CA ALA A 70 3.90 7.53 -5.83
C ALA A 70 4.22 8.83 -5.08
N SER A 71 5.48 9.25 -5.10
CA SER A 71 5.95 10.57 -4.64
C SER A 71 6.15 11.57 -5.78
N GLY A 72 5.84 11.16 -7.01
CA GLY A 72 5.84 11.97 -8.21
C GLY A 72 4.66 11.60 -9.10
N CYS A 73 4.32 12.46 -10.07
CA CYS A 73 3.19 12.23 -10.96
C CYS A 73 3.55 12.42 -12.45
N HIS A 74 4.83 12.30 -12.80
CA HIS A 74 5.25 12.53 -14.18
C HIS A 74 4.83 11.37 -15.09
N LYS A 75 4.31 11.67 -16.28
CA LYS A 75 3.85 10.68 -17.25
C LYS A 75 4.92 9.63 -17.61
N THR A 76 6.20 10.00 -17.59
CA THR A 76 7.34 9.08 -17.79
C THR A 76 7.46 8.05 -16.68
N GLU A 77 7.11 8.41 -15.44
CA GLU A 77 7.10 7.49 -14.29
C GLU A 77 5.90 6.54 -14.36
N MET A 78 4.80 6.95 -15.00
CA MET A 78 3.58 6.14 -15.14
C MET A 78 3.75 4.97 -16.11
N VAL A 79 4.74 5.03 -17.01
CA VAL A 79 5.04 3.93 -17.95
C VAL A 79 5.38 2.64 -17.20
N LYS A 80 6.04 2.72 -16.04
CA LYS A 80 6.37 1.53 -15.23
C LYS A 80 5.12 0.75 -14.81
N TYR A 81 4.01 1.46 -14.52
CA TYR A 81 2.76 0.84 -14.14
C TYR A 81 2.13 0.05 -15.28
N THR A 82 2.36 0.42 -16.55
CA THR A 82 1.87 -0.39 -17.67
C THR A 82 2.49 -1.79 -17.69
N GLN A 83 3.74 -1.94 -17.27
CA GLN A 83 4.39 -3.24 -17.15
C GLN A 83 3.77 -4.04 -15.99
N HIS A 84 3.50 -3.40 -14.86
CA HIS A 84 2.88 -4.05 -13.71
C HIS A 84 1.48 -4.56 -14.08
N LEU A 85 0.66 -3.71 -14.71
CA LEU A 85 -0.70 -4.07 -15.13
C LEU A 85 -0.68 -5.22 -16.14
N ALA A 86 0.21 -5.19 -17.14
CA ALA A 86 0.34 -6.26 -18.11
C ALA A 86 0.69 -7.61 -17.46
N GLU A 87 1.64 -7.62 -16.51
CA GLU A 87 2.04 -8.83 -15.78
C GLU A 87 0.89 -9.39 -14.92
N ILE A 88 0.09 -8.52 -14.29
CA ILE A 88 -1.10 -8.95 -13.53
C ILE A 88 -2.13 -9.58 -14.48
N MET A 89 -2.40 -8.93 -15.61
CA MET A 89 -3.33 -9.45 -16.63
C MET A 89 -2.86 -10.81 -17.14
N GLU A 90 -1.59 -10.96 -17.50
CA GLU A 90 -1.04 -12.23 -18.00
C GLU A 90 -1.16 -13.37 -16.98
N ARG A 91 -1.03 -13.06 -15.67
CA ARG A 91 -1.08 -14.08 -14.61
C ARG A 91 -2.50 -14.43 -14.16
N TYR A 92 -3.44 -13.48 -14.17
CA TYR A 92 -4.75 -13.63 -13.52
C TYR A 92 -5.96 -13.52 -14.46
N ASP A 93 -5.81 -12.98 -15.67
CA ASP A 93 -6.88 -13.01 -16.66
C ASP A 93 -7.09 -14.47 -17.11
N LYS A 94 -8.33 -14.95 -16.95
CA LYS A 94 -8.73 -16.30 -17.37
C LYS A 94 -9.18 -16.35 -18.83
N GLU A 95 -9.06 -15.25 -19.55
CA GLU A 95 -9.49 -15.06 -20.94
C GLU A 95 -10.99 -15.32 -21.16
N ASP A 96 -11.80 -15.23 -20.11
CA ASP A 96 -13.26 -15.42 -20.15
C ASP A 96 -14.03 -14.10 -20.36
N GLY A 97 -13.30 -13.00 -20.54
CA GLY A 97 -13.84 -11.65 -20.74
C GLY A 97 -14.36 -10.97 -19.48
N ARG A 98 -14.07 -11.49 -18.28
CA ARG A 98 -14.56 -10.95 -16.99
C ARG A 98 -13.48 -10.32 -16.12
N PHE A 99 -12.22 -10.34 -16.56
CA PHE A 99 -11.13 -9.76 -15.79
C PHE A 99 -11.36 -8.26 -15.54
N ASN A 100 -11.26 -7.86 -14.28
CA ASN A 100 -11.39 -6.47 -13.86
C ASN A 100 -10.33 -6.17 -12.80
N LEU A 101 -9.55 -5.12 -13.06
CA LEU A 101 -8.44 -4.67 -12.24
C LEU A 101 -8.63 -3.20 -11.87
N HIS A 102 -8.83 -2.96 -10.58
CA HIS A 102 -8.80 -1.65 -9.97
C HIS A 102 -7.34 -1.20 -9.83
N PHE A 103 -6.97 -0.18 -10.59
CA PHE A 103 -5.64 0.42 -10.49
C PHE A 103 -5.71 1.64 -9.56
N ILE A 104 -5.10 1.52 -8.38
CA ILE A 104 -5.11 2.56 -7.36
C ILE A 104 -3.72 3.18 -7.26
N ILE A 105 -3.64 4.51 -7.29
CA ILE A 105 -2.42 5.25 -6.99
C ILE A 105 -2.62 6.05 -5.69
N ILE A 106 -1.80 5.73 -4.69
CA ILE A 106 -1.68 6.49 -3.45
C ILE A 106 -0.51 7.45 -3.58
N TYR A 107 -0.83 8.74 -3.72
CA TYR A 107 0.14 9.81 -3.73
C TYR A 107 0.56 10.18 -2.31
N THR A 108 1.87 10.21 -2.06
CA THR A 108 2.44 10.65 -0.77
C THR A 108 2.24 12.16 -0.57
N GLY A 109 2.61 12.67 0.60
CA GLY A 109 2.56 14.09 0.96
C GLY A 109 3.30 15.02 -0.01
N ASP A 110 4.16 14.47 -0.87
CA ASP A 110 4.92 15.22 -1.89
C ASP A 110 4.07 15.64 -3.09
N VAL A 111 2.87 15.07 -3.26
CA VAL A 111 2.00 15.30 -4.41
C VAL A 111 0.61 15.73 -3.93
N GLU A 112 0.22 16.95 -4.26
CA GLU A 112 -1.10 17.52 -3.93
C GLU A 112 -2.16 17.26 -5.01
N LYS A 113 -1.70 17.13 -6.26
CA LYS A 113 -2.52 16.94 -7.45
C LYS A 113 -1.77 16.17 -8.52
N ALA A 114 -2.50 15.38 -9.30
CA ALA A 114 -2.01 14.67 -10.46
C ALA A 114 -3.08 14.71 -11.57
N GLU A 115 -2.68 14.41 -12.81
CA GLU A 115 -3.63 14.16 -13.88
C GLU A 115 -4.45 12.91 -13.54
N SER A 116 -5.76 12.94 -13.68
CA SER A 116 -6.65 11.78 -13.40
C SER A 116 -6.69 10.76 -14.54
N VAL A 117 -6.12 11.11 -15.69
CA VAL A 117 -6.10 10.28 -16.90
C VAL A 117 -4.72 10.39 -17.54
N PHE A 118 -4.06 9.26 -17.74
CA PHE A 118 -2.78 9.20 -18.43
C PHE A 118 -2.97 8.61 -19.83
N ASP A 119 -3.04 9.48 -20.83
CA ASP A 119 -3.31 9.11 -22.22
C ASP A 119 -2.02 8.95 -23.04
N PHE A 120 -1.75 7.73 -23.50
CA PHE A 120 -0.62 7.36 -24.36
C PHE A 120 -1.03 7.12 -25.83
N GLY A 121 -2.19 7.60 -26.25
CA GLY A 121 -2.71 7.52 -27.62
C GLY A 121 -3.51 6.24 -27.86
N CYS A 122 -2.87 5.07 -27.80
CA CYS A 122 -3.55 3.77 -27.95
C CYS A 122 -3.91 3.10 -26.60
N LEU A 123 -3.39 3.64 -25.50
CA LEU A 123 -3.61 3.17 -24.14
C LEU A 123 -3.92 4.36 -23.26
N THR A 124 -4.97 4.25 -22.45
CA THR A 124 -5.34 5.27 -21.47
C THR A 124 -5.47 4.61 -20.11
N LEU A 125 -4.77 5.15 -19.11
CA LEU A 125 -4.91 4.70 -17.73
C LEU A 125 -5.82 5.64 -16.96
N HIS A 126 -6.76 5.05 -16.21
CA HIS A 126 -7.70 5.75 -15.34
C HIS A 126 -7.54 5.26 -13.89
N PRO A 127 -6.44 5.63 -13.21
CA PRO A 127 -6.25 5.19 -11.84
C PRO A 127 -7.26 5.84 -10.90
N GLU A 128 -7.69 5.09 -9.89
CA GLU A 128 -8.31 5.62 -8.69
C GLU A 128 -7.21 6.31 -7.86
N GLN A 129 -7.38 7.59 -7.54
CA GLN A 129 -6.32 8.41 -6.95
C GLN A 129 -6.62 8.78 -5.50
N VAL A 130 -5.65 8.56 -4.64
CA VAL A 130 -5.65 8.96 -3.23
C VAL A 130 -4.52 9.95 -3.02
N PHE A 131 -4.78 11.04 -2.30
CA PHE A 131 -3.77 12.05 -1.98
C PHE A 131 -3.60 12.12 -0.47
N LEU A 132 -2.51 11.55 0.05
CA LEU A 132 -2.22 11.57 1.49
C LEU A 132 -1.87 12.98 1.99
N SER A 133 -1.45 13.88 1.09
CA SER A 133 -1.29 15.32 1.35
C SER A 133 -2.57 16.00 1.85
N ARG A 134 -3.74 15.37 1.68
CA ARG A 134 -5.03 15.88 2.18
C ARG A 134 -5.38 15.39 3.58
N MET A 135 -4.61 14.45 4.13
CA MET A 135 -4.81 13.94 5.48
C MET A 135 -4.31 14.98 6.49
N ASP A 136 -5.10 15.26 7.53
CA ASP A 136 -4.62 16.02 8.68
C ASP A 136 -3.82 15.09 9.60
N GLY A 137 -2.55 14.91 9.27
CA GLY A 137 -1.69 13.94 9.95
C GLY A 137 -1.58 14.15 11.46
N ASN A 138 -1.61 15.40 11.92
CA ASN A 138 -1.51 15.72 13.35
C ASN A 138 -2.78 15.31 14.10
N THR A 139 -3.95 15.69 13.59
CA THR A 139 -5.24 15.34 14.21
C THR A 139 -5.43 13.82 14.25
N GLU A 140 -5.08 13.14 13.16
CA GLU A 140 -5.22 11.68 13.07
C GLU A 140 -4.25 10.94 14.00
N LEU A 141 -2.98 11.37 14.08
CA LEU A 141 -2.01 10.77 15.00
C LEU A 141 -2.42 10.96 16.47
N GLU A 142 -2.85 12.17 16.85
CA GLU A 142 -3.28 12.45 18.22
C GLU A 142 -4.53 11.65 18.63
N SER A 143 -5.47 11.47 17.71
CA SER A 143 -6.65 10.61 17.93
C SER A 143 -6.24 9.17 18.25
N VAL A 144 -5.33 8.59 17.48
CA VAL A 144 -4.85 7.22 17.72
C VAL A 144 -4.00 7.15 19.00
N ARG A 145 -3.15 8.15 19.26
CA ARG A 145 -2.34 8.22 20.49
C ARG A 145 -3.21 8.19 21.74
N GLN A 146 -4.31 8.94 21.75
CA GLN A 146 -5.24 8.97 22.89
C GLN A 146 -5.90 7.62 23.12
N LYS A 147 -6.28 6.90 22.05
CA LYS A 147 -6.84 5.54 22.16
C LYS A 147 -5.84 4.57 22.76
N ILE A 148 -4.59 4.58 22.29
CA ILE A 148 -3.50 3.74 22.82
C ILE A 148 -3.25 4.05 24.30
N HIS A 149 -3.13 5.34 24.67
CA HIS A 149 -2.94 5.75 26.07
C HIS A 149 -4.09 5.32 26.99
N SER A 150 -5.32 5.33 26.47
CA SER A 150 -6.51 4.93 27.21
C SER A 150 -6.72 3.41 27.24
N GLY A 151 -5.87 2.64 26.57
CA GLY A 151 -5.97 1.18 26.47
C GLY A 151 -7.15 0.69 25.62
N PHE A 152 -7.70 1.53 24.75
CA PHE A 152 -8.77 1.13 23.84
C PHE A 152 -8.22 0.26 22.70
N LEU A 153 -9.02 -0.71 22.27
CA LEU A 153 -8.74 -1.47 21.07
C LEU A 153 -8.77 -0.54 19.86
N LEU A 154 -7.76 -0.64 18.99
CA LEU A 154 -7.72 0.12 17.77
C LEU A 154 -8.69 -0.46 16.75
N THR A 155 -9.34 0.40 15.98
CA THR A 155 -10.14 -0.03 14.82
C THR A 155 -9.22 -0.31 13.63
N ASP A 156 -9.72 -1.02 12.62
CA ASP A 156 -8.97 -1.24 11.38
C ASP A 156 -8.53 0.09 10.73
N ASP A 157 -9.38 1.12 10.83
CA ASP A 157 -9.07 2.48 10.40
C ASP A 157 -7.89 3.08 11.17
N ASP A 158 -7.85 2.90 12.50
CA ASP A 158 -6.75 3.40 13.34
C ASP A 158 -5.43 2.72 12.97
N LEU A 159 -5.47 1.40 12.72
CA LEU A 159 -4.30 0.63 12.31
C LEU A 159 -3.80 1.08 10.94
N MET A 160 -4.71 1.27 9.97
CA MET A 160 -4.36 1.74 8.63
C MET A 160 -3.80 3.17 8.66
N LYS A 161 -4.36 4.06 9.49
CA LYS A 161 -3.83 5.42 9.70
C LYS A 161 -2.38 5.39 10.16
N LEU A 162 -2.04 4.58 11.16
CA LEU A 162 -0.65 4.47 11.63
C LEU A 162 0.33 4.09 10.51
N VAL A 163 -0.09 3.25 9.56
CA VAL A 163 0.75 2.83 8.43
C VAL A 163 0.93 3.94 7.38
N VAL A 164 -0.13 4.70 7.07
CA VAL A 164 -0.10 5.71 5.99
C VAL A 164 0.32 7.10 6.46
N LEU A 165 0.21 7.39 7.76
CA LEU A 165 0.51 8.70 8.34
C LEU A 165 1.93 9.21 8.03
N PRO A 166 3.00 8.42 8.15
CA PRO A 166 4.33 8.89 7.77
C PRO A 166 4.35 9.33 6.31
N LEU A 167 3.62 8.66 5.42
CA LEU A 167 3.60 8.96 3.99
C LEU A 167 2.78 10.22 3.65
N SER A 168 2.03 10.78 4.60
CA SER A 168 1.23 11.99 4.42
C SER A 168 2.04 13.28 4.46
N VAL A 169 3.25 13.26 5.03
CA VAL A 169 4.12 14.45 5.09
C VAL A 169 5.09 14.50 3.90
N PRO A 170 5.39 15.70 3.38
CA PRO A 170 6.36 15.87 2.31
C PRO A 170 7.81 15.74 2.81
N GLY A 171 8.70 15.30 1.93
CA GLY A 171 10.14 15.22 2.19
C GLY A 171 10.55 14.05 3.08
N SER A 172 11.84 13.69 3.07
CA SER A 172 12.35 12.52 3.80
C SER A 172 12.47 12.76 5.30
N GLU A 173 12.87 13.95 5.74
CA GLU A 173 13.13 14.24 7.15
C GLU A 173 11.87 14.14 8.02
N GLY A 174 10.76 14.75 7.58
CA GLY A 174 9.48 14.67 8.28
C GLY A 174 8.92 13.25 8.30
N LYS A 175 9.06 12.50 7.19
CA LYS A 175 8.66 11.09 7.12
C LYS A 175 9.40 10.27 8.16
N ILE A 176 10.73 10.36 8.21
CA ILE A 176 11.57 9.61 9.15
C ILE A 176 11.16 9.89 10.60
N GLN A 177 10.94 11.16 10.95
CA GLN A 177 10.49 11.54 12.30
C GLN A 177 9.15 10.89 12.67
N LEU A 178 8.17 10.92 11.76
CA LEU A 178 6.88 10.26 11.99
C LEU A 178 7.00 8.72 12.01
N PHE A 179 7.88 8.13 11.21
CA PHE A 179 8.17 6.70 11.25
C PHE A 179 8.67 6.28 12.63
N ASP A 180 9.64 7.00 13.18
CA ASP A 180 10.20 6.74 14.51
C ASP A 180 9.15 6.93 15.61
N GLU A 181 8.38 8.03 15.53
CA GLU A 181 7.32 8.34 16.48
C GLU A 181 6.22 7.28 16.51
N ILE A 182 5.73 6.87 15.35
CA ILE A 182 4.68 5.85 15.23
C ILE A 182 5.21 4.48 15.65
N THR A 183 6.46 4.15 15.34
CA THR A 183 7.10 2.91 15.80
C THR A 183 7.17 2.87 17.34
N SER A 184 7.55 3.99 17.96
CA SER A 184 7.56 4.12 19.42
C SER A 184 6.15 4.01 20.01
N LEU A 185 5.17 4.67 19.39
CA LEU A 185 3.77 4.61 19.81
C LEU A 185 3.20 3.19 19.70
N ALA A 186 3.48 2.49 18.60
CA ALA A 186 3.03 1.13 18.34
C ALA A 186 3.51 0.14 19.41
N GLY A 187 4.70 0.35 19.96
CA GLY A 187 5.21 -0.45 21.09
C GLY A 187 4.32 -0.42 22.33
N ASN A 188 3.47 0.60 22.47
CA ASN A 188 2.53 0.74 23.59
C ASN A 188 1.12 0.22 23.29
N ILE A 189 0.87 -0.33 22.10
CA ILE A 189 -0.42 -0.95 21.77
C ILE A 189 -0.61 -2.19 22.68
N PRO A 190 -1.72 -2.26 23.47
CA PRO A 190 -1.93 -3.37 24.39
C PRO A 190 -2.14 -4.71 23.69
N ASP A 191 -2.91 -4.70 22.59
CA ASP A 191 -3.21 -5.88 21.80
C ASP A 191 -1.99 -6.34 20.99
N GLU A 192 -1.59 -7.60 21.16
CA GLU A 192 -0.35 -8.11 20.57
C GLU A 192 -0.44 -8.27 19.05
N GLU A 193 -1.60 -8.63 18.52
CA GLU A 193 -1.80 -8.80 17.08
C GLU A 193 -1.78 -7.44 16.38
N GLN A 194 -2.46 -6.43 16.96
CA GLN A 194 -2.43 -5.05 16.48
C GLN A 194 -1.03 -4.45 16.54
N ARG A 195 -0.30 -4.68 17.65
CA ARG A 195 1.08 -4.24 17.81
C ARG A 195 2.00 -4.86 16.76
N ALA A 196 1.92 -6.19 16.58
CA ALA A 196 2.70 -6.91 15.59
C ALA A 196 2.39 -6.39 14.18
N PHE A 197 1.12 -6.20 13.83
CA PHE A 197 0.72 -5.64 12.55
C PHE A 197 1.35 -4.28 12.26
N VAL A 198 1.20 -3.31 13.18
CA VAL A 198 1.71 -1.95 12.95
C VAL A 198 3.23 -1.98 12.80
N LEU A 199 3.96 -2.67 13.68
CA LEU A 199 5.43 -2.74 13.60
C LEU A 199 5.93 -3.41 12.32
N SER A 200 5.27 -4.50 11.90
CA SER A 200 5.54 -5.17 10.63
C SER A 200 5.30 -4.24 9.44
N ALA A 201 4.12 -3.62 9.37
CA ALA A 201 3.78 -2.69 8.28
C ALA A 201 4.74 -1.49 8.22
N MET A 202 5.13 -0.94 9.37
CA MET A 202 6.10 0.15 9.48
C MET A 202 7.49 -0.26 9.00
N THR A 203 7.92 -1.49 9.28
CA THR A 203 9.20 -2.03 8.79
C THR A 203 9.20 -2.13 7.26
N LEU A 204 8.11 -2.63 6.65
CA LEU A 204 7.99 -2.70 5.19
C LEU A 204 7.99 -1.29 4.57
N ALA A 205 7.22 -0.39 5.14
CA ALA A 205 7.11 0.96 4.64
C ALA A 205 8.44 1.73 4.79
N ALA A 206 9.21 1.51 5.85
CA ALA A 206 10.56 2.06 5.98
C ALA A 206 11.52 1.52 4.89
N ASP A 207 11.51 0.21 4.62
CA ASP A 207 12.30 -0.41 3.54
C ASP A 207 11.97 0.18 2.15
N ARG A 208 10.72 0.61 1.94
CA ARG A 208 10.24 1.12 0.65
C ARG A 208 10.36 2.63 0.47
N PHE A 209 10.21 3.41 1.55
CA PHE A 209 10.04 4.87 1.47
C PHE A 209 11.12 5.68 2.18
N ILE A 210 11.98 5.03 2.98
CA ILE A 210 13.07 5.68 3.69
C ILE A 210 14.44 5.25 3.14
N ASN A 211 14.63 3.93 2.97
CA ASN A 211 15.88 3.33 2.50
C ASN A 211 16.03 3.39 0.97
#